data_AF-A0A382P4C5-F1
#
_entry.id   AF-A0A382P4C5-F1
#
_cell.length_a   1.000
_cell.length_b   1.000
_cell.length_c   1.000
_cell.angle_alpha   90.00
_cell.angle_beta   90.00
_cell.angle_gamma   90.00
#
_symmetry.space_group_name_H-M   'P 1'
#
loop_
_entity.id
_entity.type
_entity.pdbx_description
1 polymer ?
#
loop_
_entity_poly.entity_id
_entity_poly.type
_entity_poly.pdbx_seq_one_letter_code
_entity_poly.pdbx_strand_id
1 'polypeptide(L)'
;PCTVYNDTYEQLKGNVKKGIEPLAWGIDERHDPSDLEAAHAVINKGGVPMGVIYRAPERVPFDVRIVEMAARAKQKTVQDMMNSYTL
;
A
#
# COMPACT_ATOMS: atom_id res chain seq x y z
N PRO A 1 -9.03 -1.25 18.87
CA PRO A 1 -10.07 -0.70 19.78
C PRO A 1 -9.44 0.15 20.87
N CYS A 2 -9.95 1.36 21.08
CA CYS A 2 -9.55 2.22 22.20
C CYS A 2 -10.68 2.15 23.23
N THR A 3 -10.53 1.31 24.26
CA THR A 3 -11.64 0.94 25.15
C THR A 3 -12.27 2.11 25.93
N VAL A 4 -11.55 3.23 26.06
CA VAL A 4 -12.04 4.40 26.83
C VAL A 4 -12.84 5.37 25.95
N TYR A 5 -12.38 5.64 24.73
CA TYR A 5 -12.93 6.74 23.90
C TYR A 5 -13.54 6.25 22.58
N ASN A 6 -13.23 5.03 22.14
CA ASN A 6 -13.77 4.45 20.92
C ASN A 6 -13.64 2.91 20.96
N ASP A 7 -14.47 2.27 21.78
CA ASP A 7 -14.47 0.81 21.92
C ASP A 7 -15.32 0.15 20.83
N THR A 8 -14.65 -0.25 19.76
CA THR A 8 -15.25 -0.96 18.62
C THR A 8 -15.12 -2.48 18.73
N TYR A 9 -14.74 -3.04 19.90
CA TYR A 9 -14.44 -4.47 20.01
C TYR A 9 -15.61 -5.36 19.61
N GLU A 10 -16.82 -5.12 20.15
CA GLU A 10 -18.01 -5.92 19.81
C GLU A 10 -18.47 -5.72 18.37
N GLN A 11 -18.24 -4.55 17.77
CA GLN A 11 -18.57 -4.28 16.37
C GLN A 11 -17.63 -5.02 15.41
N LEU A 12 -16.33 -5.01 15.70
CA LEU A 12 -15.34 -5.70 14.87
C LEU A 12 -15.48 -7.21 14.98
N LYS A 13 -15.65 -7.73 16.19
CA LYS A 13 -15.73 -9.18 16.45
C LYS A 13 -17.13 -9.77 16.23
N GLY A 14 -18.17 -8.95 16.31
CA GLY A 14 -19.56 -9.39 16.42
C GLY A 14 -19.93 -9.81 17.85
N ASN A 15 -21.24 -9.81 18.12
CA ASN A 15 -21.84 -10.32 19.35
C ASN A 15 -23.24 -10.88 19.06
N VAL A 16 -23.34 -12.20 18.94
CA VAL A 16 -24.60 -12.91 18.65
C VAL A 16 -25.70 -12.63 19.67
N LYS A 17 -25.35 -12.52 20.97
CA LYS A 17 -26.35 -12.25 22.03
C LYS A 17 -26.99 -10.87 21.89
N LYS A 18 -26.29 -9.93 21.26
CA LYS A 18 -26.76 -8.57 20.99
C LYS A 18 -27.24 -8.38 19.55
N GLY A 19 -27.22 -9.43 18.73
CA GLY A 19 -27.56 -9.36 17.30
C GLY A 19 -26.59 -8.53 16.46
N ILE A 20 -25.32 -8.43 16.87
CA ILE A 20 -24.28 -7.66 16.17
C ILE A 20 -23.47 -8.62 15.29
N GLU A 21 -23.54 -8.43 13.98
CA GLU A 21 -22.70 -9.15 13.01
C GLU A 21 -21.26 -8.62 13.02
N PRO A 22 -20.24 -9.47 12.78
CA PRO A 22 -18.85 -9.05 12.75
C PRO A 22 -18.56 -8.18 11.53
N LEU A 23 -17.91 -7.03 11.76
CA LEU A 23 -17.37 -6.21 10.67
C LEU A 23 -16.01 -6.71 10.18
N ALA A 24 -15.19 -7.33 11.04
CA ALA A 24 -13.89 -7.84 10.64
C ALA A 24 -14.01 -9.25 10.07
N TRP A 25 -13.37 -9.50 8.93
CA TRP A 25 -13.40 -10.78 8.24
C TRP A 25 -12.06 -11.09 7.58
N GLY A 26 -11.70 -12.38 7.49
CA GLY A 26 -10.46 -12.82 6.85
C GLY A 26 -10.58 -12.84 5.33
N ILE A 27 -9.56 -12.36 4.63
CA ILE A 27 -9.45 -12.50 3.17
C ILE A 27 -9.27 -13.99 2.83
N ASP A 28 -9.95 -14.46 1.78
CA ASP A 28 -9.87 -15.86 1.33
C ASP A 28 -8.45 -16.21 0.88
N GLU A 29 -7.98 -17.43 1.18
CA GLU A 29 -6.62 -17.88 0.82
C GLU A 29 -6.38 -17.97 -0.70
N ARG A 30 -7.45 -18.06 -1.50
CA ARG A 30 -7.40 -18.08 -2.96
C ARG A 30 -7.32 -16.67 -3.56
N HIS A 31 -7.37 -15.62 -2.74
CA HIS A 31 -7.19 -14.25 -3.18
C HIS A 31 -5.79 -14.08 -3.80
N ASP A 32 -5.74 -13.54 -5.01
CA ASP A 32 -4.48 -13.17 -5.66
C ASP A 32 -4.10 -11.73 -5.24
N PRO A 33 -3.07 -11.55 -4.39
CA PRO A 33 -2.66 -10.22 -3.96
C PRO A 33 -1.90 -9.44 -5.05
N SER A 34 -1.56 -10.05 -6.19
CA SER A 34 -0.91 -9.34 -7.30
C SER A 34 -1.90 -8.68 -8.27
N ASP A 35 -3.19 -9.05 -8.19
CA ASP A 35 -4.26 -8.49 -9.01
C ASP A 35 -4.87 -7.25 -8.35
N LEU A 36 -4.75 -6.11 -9.03
CA LEU A 36 -5.28 -4.83 -8.56
C LEU A 36 -6.81 -4.78 -8.59
N GLU A 37 -7.46 -5.43 -9.55
CA GLU A 37 -8.93 -5.49 -9.62
C GLU A 37 -9.47 -6.37 -8.49
N ALA A 38 -8.83 -7.51 -8.22
CA ALA A 38 -9.18 -8.37 -7.09
C ALA A 38 -9.03 -7.61 -5.75
N ALA A 39 -7.95 -6.83 -5.58
CA ALA A 39 -7.76 -5.98 -4.41
C ALA A 39 -8.91 -4.97 -4.25
N HIS A 40 -9.36 -4.34 -5.35
CA HIS A 40 -10.51 -3.44 -5.33
C HIS A 40 -11.82 -4.16 -4.97
N ALA A 41 -12.03 -5.37 -5.46
CA ALA A 41 -13.19 -6.17 -5.08
C ALA A 41 -13.24 -6.47 -3.57
N VAL A 42 -12.08 -6.78 -2.96
CA VAL A 42 -11.95 -7.01 -1.51
C VAL A 42 -12.36 -5.78 -0.70
N ILE A 43 -11.84 -4.59 -1.02
CA ILE A 43 -12.15 -3.37 -0.26
C ILE A 43 -13.60 -2.91 -0.46
N ASN A 44 -14.18 -3.16 -1.64
CA ASN A 44 -15.55 -2.74 -1.97
C ASN A 44 -16.62 -3.65 -1.35
N LYS A 45 -16.25 -4.82 -0.82
CA LYS A 45 -17.16 -5.73 -0.11
C LYS A 45 -17.67 -5.15 1.22
N GLY A 46 -17.00 -4.12 1.76
CA GLY A 46 -17.33 -3.50 3.04
C GLY A 46 -16.81 -4.27 4.25
N GLY A 47 -16.98 -3.70 5.44
CA GLY A 47 -16.36 -4.22 6.66
C GLY A 47 -14.85 -3.99 6.71
N VAL A 48 -14.13 -4.82 7.47
CA VAL A 48 -12.69 -4.71 7.73
C VAL A 48 -12.00 -6.01 7.29
N PRO A 49 -11.48 -6.07 6.05
CA PRO A 49 -10.72 -7.23 5.58
C PRO A 49 -9.39 -7.37 6.32
N MET A 50 -9.08 -8.58 6.76
CA MET A 50 -7.86 -8.96 7.47
C MET A 50 -7.04 -9.91 6.62
N GLY A 51 -5.84 -9.48 6.20
CA GLY A 51 -4.94 -10.25 5.36
C GLY A 51 -4.14 -9.38 4.39
N VAL A 52 -3.55 -9.98 3.36
CA VAL A 52 -2.85 -9.25 2.28
C VAL A 52 -3.87 -8.89 1.20
N ILE A 53 -4.17 -7.60 1.07
CA ILE A 53 -5.08 -7.09 0.02
C ILE A 53 -4.35 -6.98 -1.32
N TYR A 54 -3.16 -6.37 -1.32
CA TYR A 54 -2.36 -6.17 -2.53
C TYR A 54 -0.87 -6.19 -2.23
N ARG A 55 -0.06 -6.69 -3.17
CA ARG A 55 1.39 -6.71 -3.14
C ARG A 55 1.95 -6.67 -4.57
N ALA A 56 2.89 -5.76 -4.80
CA ALA A 56 3.53 -5.55 -6.09
C ALA A 56 5.07 -5.59 -5.95
N PRO A 57 5.68 -6.78 -5.78
CA PRO A 57 7.12 -6.91 -5.56
C PRO A 57 7.96 -6.50 -6.78
N GLU A 58 7.36 -6.47 -7.97
CA GLU A 58 7.99 -6.05 -9.22
C GLU A 58 8.22 -4.54 -9.31
N ARG A 59 7.61 -3.74 -8.43
CA ARG A 59 7.78 -2.28 -8.44
C ARG A 59 9.09 -1.89 -7.79
N VAL A 60 9.94 -1.23 -8.58
CA VAL A 60 11.23 -0.71 -8.10
C VAL A 60 11.01 0.39 -7.05
N PRO A 61 11.57 0.24 -5.84
CA PRO A 61 11.56 1.27 -4.81
C PRO A 61 12.22 2.57 -5.25
N PHE A 62 11.86 3.67 -4.61
CA PHE A 62 12.33 5.00 -5.02
C PHE A 62 13.84 5.19 -4.84
N ASP A 63 14.42 4.65 -3.77
CA ASP A 63 15.86 4.70 -3.48
C ASP A 63 16.68 4.00 -4.58
N VAL A 64 16.24 2.82 -5.03
CA VAL A 64 16.88 2.10 -6.14
C VAL A 64 16.82 2.93 -7.42
N ARG A 65 15.69 3.56 -7.71
CA ARG A 65 15.55 4.45 -8.89
C ARG A 65 16.52 5.63 -8.84
N ILE A 66 16.74 6.23 -7.67
CA ILE A 66 17.69 7.35 -7.51
C ILE A 66 19.12 6.89 -7.83
N VAL A 67 19.52 5.71 -7.34
CA VAL A 67 20.85 5.14 -7.63
C VAL A 67 21.02 4.89 -9.13
N GLU A 68 20.02 4.29 -9.79
CA GLU A 68 20.07 4.06 -11.24
C GLU A 68 20.14 5.36 -12.05
N MET A 69 19.38 6.38 -11.64
CA MET A 69 19.42 7.70 -12.28
C MET A 69 20.79 8.35 -12.12
N ALA A 70 21.37 8.31 -10.92
CA ALA A 70 22.69 8.86 -10.66
C ALA A 70 23.78 8.14 -11.48
N ALA A 71 23.69 6.81 -11.61
CA ALA A 71 24.62 6.03 -12.41
C ALA A 71 24.54 6.34 -13.92
N ARG A 72 23.34 6.66 -14.43
CA ARG A 72 23.12 7.02 -15.84
C ARG A 72 23.37 8.49 -16.14
N ALA A 73 23.44 9.34 -15.11
CA ALA A 73 23.65 10.76 -15.30
C ALA A 73 25.03 11.00 -15.92
N LYS A 74 25.07 11.67 -17.07
CA LYS A 74 26.34 12.18 -17.61
C LYS A 74 26.89 13.19 -16.61
N GLN A 75 28.03 12.86 -16.01
CA GLN A 75 28.74 13.80 -15.16
C GLN A 75 29.25 14.94 -16.03
N LYS A 76 28.75 16.15 -15.77
CA LYS A 76 29.26 17.36 -16.40
C LYS A 76 30.48 17.83 -15.62
N THR A 77 31.55 18.15 -16.32
CA THR A 77 32.66 18.87 -15.70
C THR A 77 32.24 20.29 -15.37
N VAL A 78 32.98 20.95 -14.48
CA VAL A 78 32.77 22.38 -14.19
C VAL A 78 32.88 23.22 -15.46
N GLN A 79 33.78 22.84 -16.37
CA GLN A 79 33.93 23.50 -17.66
C GLN A 79 32.71 23.31 -18.57
N ASP A 80 32.11 22.11 -18.62
CA ASP A 80 30.88 21.87 -19.38
C ASP A 80 29.70 22.69 -18.86
N MET A 81 29.66 22.93 -17.54
CA MET A 81 28.67 23.82 -16.94
C MET A 81 28.91 25.27 -17.33
N MET A 82 30.14 25.77 -17.25
CA MET A 82 30.49 27.14 -17.67
C MET A 82 30.20 27.37 -19.16
N ASN A 83 30.55 26.42 -20.02
CA ASN A 83 30.32 26.48 -21.46
C ASN A 83 28.82 26.52 -21.83
N SER A 84 27.92 26.03 -20.96
CA SER A 84 26.48 26.07 -21.21
C SER A 84 25.84 27.46 -21.04
N TYR A 85 26.58 28.41 -20.46
CA TYR A 85 26.13 29.79 -20.23
C TYR A 85 26.70 30.80 -21.23
N THR A 86 27.64 30.39 -22.08
CA THR A 86 28.18 31.22 -23.17
C THR A 86 27.52 30.81 -24.48
N LEU A 87 26.61 31.67 -24.97
CA LEU A 87 25.98 31.60 -26.28
C LEU A 87 26.99 31.86 -27.42
#